data_AF-A0A5C7P8V1-F1
#
_entry.id   AF-A0A5C7P8V1-F1
#
_cell.length_a   1.000
_cell.length_b   1.000
_cell.length_c   1.000
_cell.angle_alpha   90.00
_cell.angle_beta   90.00
_cell.angle_gamma   90.00
#
_symmetry.space_group_name_H-M   'P 1'
#
loop_
_entity.id
_entity.type
_entity.pdbx_description
1 polymer ?
#
loop_
_entity_poly.entity_id
_entity_poly.type
_entity_poly.pdbx_seq_one_letter_code
_entity_poly.pdbx_strand_id
1 'polypeptide(L)'
;MGKVKFSTPAKKARFLEVFARHGTIQSACLEVDVARSLVKYWMNNDQAFRQGMIDAKLTTVDMLKETAIDRARRGSDPLLIFLLKSLAPDEFSERIRHEFTAKTLDAVVSEVLEAIRANVPDFCPHCKTAMDIAPAIARELMDMSARLSNARKDQVAP
;
A
#
# COMPACT_ATOMS: atom_id res chain seq x y z
N MET A 1 3.12 -22.10 -37.53
CA MET A 1 2.93 -20.63 -37.61
C MET A 1 1.45 -20.35 -37.83
N GLY A 2 0.72 -19.98 -36.77
CA GLY A 2 -0.73 -19.71 -36.84
C GLY A 2 -0.99 -18.33 -37.43
N LYS A 3 -1.88 -18.25 -38.42
CA LYS A 3 -2.29 -17.02 -39.11
C LYS A 3 -2.78 -15.98 -38.09
N VAL A 4 -2.00 -14.93 -37.83
CA VAL A 4 -2.46 -13.75 -37.10
C VAL A 4 -3.53 -13.11 -37.98
N LYS A 5 -4.82 -13.28 -37.63
CA LYS A 5 -5.92 -12.53 -38.28
C LYS A 5 -5.59 -11.05 -38.14
N PHE A 6 -5.28 -10.40 -39.25
CA PHE A 6 -5.03 -8.96 -39.31
C PHE A 6 -6.20 -8.23 -38.66
N SER A 7 -5.96 -7.59 -37.52
CA SER A 7 -6.96 -6.72 -36.90
C SER A 7 -7.03 -5.42 -37.69
N THR A 8 -8.22 -5.03 -38.12
CA THR A 8 -8.43 -3.70 -38.69
C THR A 8 -8.36 -2.64 -37.58
N PRO A 9 -7.88 -1.40 -37.90
CA PRO A 9 -7.96 -0.27 -36.98
C PRO A 9 -9.38 0.00 -36.46
N ALA A 10 -10.39 -0.26 -37.29
CA ALA A 10 -11.80 -0.13 -36.92
C ALA A 10 -12.20 -1.04 -35.74
N LYS A 11 -11.73 -2.30 -35.71
CA LYS A 11 -12.02 -3.21 -34.59
C LYS A 11 -11.37 -2.74 -33.29
N LYS A 12 -10.17 -2.18 -33.37
CA LYS A 12 -9.47 -1.61 -32.21
C LYS A 12 -10.22 -0.40 -31.65
N ALA A 13 -10.61 0.54 -32.52
CA ALA A 13 -11.39 1.71 -32.12
C ALA A 13 -12.73 1.31 -31.48
N ARG A 14 -13.46 0.38 -32.09
CA ARG A 14 -14.71 -0.14 -31.52
C ARG A 14 -14.49 -0.81 -30.17
N PHE A 15 -13.40 -1.58 -30.00
CA PHE A 15 -13.06 -2.18 -28.71
C PHE A 15 -12.86 -1.12 -27.62
N LEU A 16 -12.12 -0.05 -27.92
CA LEU A 16 -11.88 1.04 -26.96
C LEU A 16 -13.19 1.73 -26.55
N GLU A 17 -14.08 2.00 -27.50
CA GLU A 17 -15.40 2.59 -27.24
C GLU A 17 -16.24 1.70 -26.32
N VAL A 18 -16.32 0.40 -26.63
CA VAL A 18 -17.08 -0.56 -25.82
C VAL A 18 -16.47 -0.71 -24.44
N PHE A 19 -15.13 -0.77 -24.34
CA PHE A 19 -14.44 -0.83 -23.06
C PHE A 19 -14.71 0.41 -22.22
N ALA A 20 -14.69 1.60 -22.82
CA ALA A 20 -15.01 2.85 -22.10
C ALA A 20 -16.41 2.83 -21.49
N ARG A 21 -17.38 2.18 -22.14
CA ARG A 21 -18.77 2.07 -21.65
C ARG A 21 -18.95 1.04 -20.53
N HIS A 22 -18.35 -0.14 -20.67
CA HIS A 22 -18.60 -1.27 -19.73
C HIS A 22 -17.52 -1.42 -18.65
N GLY A 23 -16.33 -0.91 -18.89
CA GLY A 23 -15.20 -0.99 -17.96
C GLY A 23 -14.54 -2.36 -17.83
N THR A 24 -14.98 -3.38 -18.60
CA THR A 24 -14.39 -4.71 -18.53
C THR A 24 -13.92 -5.21 -19.89
N ILE A 25 -12.77 -5.88 -19.90
CA ILE A 25 -12.21 -6.50 -21.10
C ILE A 25 -13.14 -7.61 -21.61
N GLN A 26 -13.78 -8.37 -20.72
CA GLN A 26 -14.66 -9.47 -21.11
C GLN A 26 -15.89 -8.97 -21.87
N SER A 27 -16.59 -7.95 -21.37
CA SER A 27 -17.74 -7.36 -22.05
C SER A 27 -17.33 -6.79 -23.42
N ALA A 28 -16.20 -6.10 -23.49
CA ALA A 28 -15.68 -5.55 -24.74
C ALA A 28 -15.29 -6.63 -25.77
N CYS A 29 -14.66 -7.72 -25.32
CA CYS A 29 -14.32 -8.85 -26.18
C CYS A 29 -15.56 -9.53 -26.76
N LEU A 30 -16.60 -9.71 -25.94
CA LEU A 30 -17.85 -10.34 -26.36
C LEU A 30 -18.61 -9.48 -27.37
N GLU A 31 -18.73 -8.18 -27.13
CA GLU A 31 -19.48 -7.28 -28.04
C GLU A 31 -18.75 -7.07 -29.38
N VAL A 32 -17.42 -7.00 -29.38
CA VAL A 32 -16.62 -6.73 -30.60
C VAL A 32 -16.22 -8.02 -31.34
N ASP A 33 -16.58 -9.18 -30.79
CA ASP A 33 -16.21 -10.51 -31.31
C ASP A 33 -14.69 -10.62 -31.52
N VAL A 34 -13.94 -10.47 -30.42
CA VAL A 34 -12.48 -10.59 -30.41
C VAL A 34 -12.01 -11.47 -29.26
N ALA A 35 -11.05 -12.35 -29.55
CA ALA A 35 -10.43 -13.16 -28.52
C ALA A 35 -9.58 -12.30 -27.58
N ARG A 36 -9.62 -12.57 -26.27
CA ARG A 36 -8.83 -11.83 -25.26
C ARG A 36 -7.32 -11.89 -25.52
N SER A 37 -6.81 -12.98 -26.11
CA SER A 37 -5.40 -13.12 -26.52
C SER A 37 -5.00 -12.09 -27.58
N LEU A 38 -5.92 -11.73 -28.48
CA LEU A 38 -5.69 -10.72 -29.50
C LEU A 38 -5.60 -9.32 -28.89
N VAL A 39 -6.43 -9.01 -27.90
CA VAL A 39 -6.33 -7.75 -27.13
C VAL A 39 -4.97 -7.64 -26.43
N LYS A 40 -4.49 -8.73 -25.81
CA LYS A 40 -3.15 -8.77 -25.21
C LYS A 40 -2.06 -8.52 -26.27
N TYR A 41 -2.20 -9.10 -27.45
CA TYR A 41 -1.29 -8.83 -28.57
C TYR A 41 -1.31 -7.35 -28.97
N TRP A 42 -2.48 -6.70 -29.07
CA TRP A 42 -2.57 -5.26 -29.37
C TRP A 42 -1.93 -4.43 -28.27
N MET A 43 -2.19 -4.74 -27.00
CA MET A 43 -1.56 -4.06 -25.87
C MET A 43 -0.03 -4.14 -25.95
N ASN A 44 0.56 -5.25 -26.39
CA ASN A 44 2.01 -5.36 -26.44
C ASN A 44 2.62 -4.71 -27.69
N ASN A 45 1.93 -4.76 -28.83
CA ASN A 45 2.51 -4.45 -30.14
C ASN A 45 1.99 -3.14 -30.76
N ASP A 46 1.01 -2.47 -30.15
CA ASP A 46 0.43 -1.23 -30.66
C ASP A 46 0.39 -0.17 -29.56
N GLN A 47 1.28 0.82 -29.68
CA GLN A 47 1.36 1.93 -28.73
C GLN A 47 0.12 2.82 -28.74
N ALA A 48 -0.48 3.06 -29.91
CA ALA A 48 -1.67 3.89 -30.01
C ALA A 48 -2.87 3.21 -29.34
N PHE A 49 -3.01 1.90 -29.52
CA PHE A 49 -4.04 1.12 -28.83
C PHE A 49 -3.84 1.10 -27.31
N ARG A 50 -2.58 0.96 -26.84
CA ARG A 50 -2.28 1.06 -25.40
C ARG A 50 -2.72 2.41 -24.82
N GLN A 51 -2.40 3.50 -25.51
CA GLN A 51 -2.77 4.83 -25.05
C GLN A 51 -4.29 4.99 -25.01
N GLY A 52 -4.98 4.57 -26.07
CA GLY A 52 -6.44 4.59 -26.10
C GLY A 52 -7.08 3.73 -25.00
N MET A 53 -6.45 2.63 -24.58
CA MET A 53 -6.91 1.83 -23.44
C MET A 53 -6.77 2.57 -22.11
N ILE A 54 -5.71 3.37 -21.94
CA ILE A 54 -5.53 4.21 -20.75
C ILE A 54 -6.65 5.26 -20.71
N ASP A 55 -6.88 5.95 -21.83
CA ASP A 55 -7.90 7.00 -21.93
C ASP A 55 -9.30 6.42 -21.70
N ALA A 56 -9.62 5.29 -22.33
CA ALA A 56 -10.90 4.59 -22.14
C ALA A 56 -11.11 4.11 -20.69
N LYS A 57 -10.03 3.71 -19.99
CA LYS A 57 -10.09 3.36 -18.57
C LYS A 57 -10.39 4.58 -17.71
N LEU A 58 -9.80 5.74 -18.01
CA LEU A 58 -10.11 6.99 -17.29
C LEU A 58 -11.59 7.36 -17.47
N THR A 59 -12.11 7.29 -18.70
CA THR A 59 -13.55 7.49 -18.97
C THR A 59 -14.43 6.55 -18.14
N THR A 60 -14.08 5.26 -18.07
CA THR A 60 -14.80 4.29 -17.24
C THR A 60 -14.80 4.70 -15.77
N VAL A 61 -13.63 5.07 -15.25
CA VAL A 61 -13.45 5.45 -13.84
C VAL A 61 -14.28 6.68 -13.51
N ASP A 62 -14.32 7.68 -14.40
CA ASP A 62 -15.09 8.89 -14.16
C ASP A 62 -16.60 8.63 -14.14
N MET A 63 -17.12 7.80 -15.05
CA MET A 63 -18.53 7.36 -14.97
C MET A 63 -18.85 6.58 -13.68
N LEU A 64 -17.92 5.74 -13.21
CA LEU A 64 -18.10 5.02 -11.95
C LEU A 64 -18.07 5.97 -10.74
N LYS A 65 -17.24 7.03 -10.77
CA LYS A 65 -17.24 8.07 -9.73
C LYS A 65 -18.56 8.82 -9.70
N GLU A 66 -19.08 9.25 -10.84
CA GLU A 66 -20.38 9.93 -10.92
C GLU A 66 -21.50 9.05 -10.35
N THR A 67 -21.51 7.77 -10.74
CA THR A 67 -22.46 6.79 -10.21
C THR A 67 -22.29 6.60 -8.70
N ALA A 68 -21.06 6.51 -8.20
CA ALA A 68 -20.79 6.38 -6.78
C ALA A 68 -21.26 7.61 -5.99
N ILE A 69 -21.06 8.82 -6.51
CA ILE A 69 -21.51 10.08 -5.91
C ILE A 69 -23.04 10.12 -5.86
N ASP A 70 -23.74 9.80 -6.95
CA ASP A 70 -25.20 9.73 -6.96
C ASP A 70 -25.73 8.73 -5.91
N ARG A 71 -25.16 7.53 -5.87
CA ARG A 71 -25.55 6.50 -4.88
C ARG A 71 -25.25 6.91 -3.43
N ALA A 72 -24.11 7.55 -3.19
CA ALA A 72 -23.77 8.09 -1.87
C ALA A 72 -24.79 9.14 -1.43
N ARG A 73 -25.14 10.10 -2.31
CA ARG A 73 -26.15 11.14 -2.06
C ARG A 73 -27.55 10.58 -1.79
N ARG A 74 -27.87 9.42 -2.36
CA ARG A 74 -29.16 8.72 -2.13
C ARG A 74 -29.19 7.88 -0.85
N GLY A 75 -28.12 7.87 -0.04
CA GLY A 75 -28.09 7.22 1.27
C GLY A 75 -27.20 5.98 1.37
N SER A 76 -26.19 5.82 0.50
CA SER A 76 -25.19 4.76 0.66
C SER A 76 -24.02 5.22 1.52
N ASP A 77 -24.12 5.03 2.83
CA ASP A 77 -23.08 5.43 3.80
C ASP A 77 -21.70 4.83 3.49
N PRO A 78 -21.56 3.55 3.10
CA PRO A 78 -20.24 3.01 2.74
C PRO A 78 -19.59 3.75 1.56
N LEU A 79 -20.39 4.14 0.55
CA LEU A 79 -19.88 4.93 -0.59
C LEU A 79 -19.55 6.35 -0.17
N LEU A 80 -20.35 6.96 0.71
CA LEU A 80 -20.07 8.28 1.27
C LEU A 80 -18.74 8.29 2.01
N ILE A 81 -18.53 7.33 2.93
CA ILE A 81 -17.26 7.20 3.68
C ILE A 81 -16.09 6.98 2.73
N PHE A 82 -16.23 6.11 1.73
CA PHE A 82 -15.18 5.83 0.76
C PHE A 82 -14.80 7.08 -0.04
N LEU A 83 -15.80 7.84 -0.51
CA LEU A 83 -15.57 9.09 -1.24
C LEU A 83 -14.91 10.15 -0.37
N LEU A 84 -15.33 10.32 0.89
CA LEU A 84 -14.73 11.26 1.83
C LEU A 84 -13.27 10.93 2.12
N LYS A 85 -12.96 9.65 2.38
CA LYS A 85 -11.58 9.17 2.56
C LYS A 85 -10.71 9.42 1.33
N SER A 86 -11.27 9.30 0.13
CA SER A 86 -10.53 9.52 -1.11
C SER A 86 -10.35 11.00 -1.46
N LEU A 87 -11.32 11.87 -1.16
CA LEU A 87 -11.32 13.28 -1.56
C LEU A 87 -10.72 14.21 -0.50
N ALA A 88 -10.83 13.85 0.78
CA ALA A 88 -10.33 14.61 1.91
C ALA A 88 -9.58 13.69 2.89
N PRO A 89 -8.46 13.06 2.45
CA PRO A 89 -7.72 12.11 3.27
C PRO A 89 -7.18 12.73 4.56
N ASP A 90 -6.80 14.01 4.59
CA ASP A 90 -6.27 14.65 5.79
C ASP A 90 -7.27 14.69 6.96
N GLU A 91 -8.57 14.70 6.63
CA GLU A 91 -9.66 14.75 7.61
C GLU A 91 -10.22 13.36 7.92
N PHE A 92 -10.39 12.52 6.88
CA PHE A 92 -11.14 11.26 7.00
C PHE A 92 -10.28 9.99 6.95
N SER A 93 -8.96 10.09 6.76
CA SER A 93 -8.08 8.92 6.77
C SER A 93 -8.08 8.22 8.13
N GLU A 94 -7.87 6.91 8.09
CA GLU A 94 -7.72 6.12 9.30
C GLU A 94 -6.40 6.43 9.98
N ARG A 95 -6.47 6.78 11.27
CA ARG A 95 -5.28 6.87 12.13
C ARG A 95 -4.95 5.48 12.63
N ILE A 96 -3.94 4.86 12.02
CA ILE A 96 -3.43 3.57 12.48
C ILE A 96 -2.50 3.83 13.68
N ARG A 97 -2.97 3.51 14.89
CA ARG A 97 -2.12 3.51 16.08
C ARG A 97 -1.43 2.14 16.17
N HIS A 98 -0.13 2.10 15.88
CA HIS A 98 0.67 0.91 16.13
C HIS A 98 0.92 0.78 17.64
N GLU A 99 0.34 -0.24 18.26
CA GLU A 99 0.68 -0.62 19.62
C GLU A 99 1.83 -1.63 19.61
N PHE A 100 3.01 -1.20 20.04
CA PHE A 100 4.08 -2.14 20.40
C PHE A 100 3.75 -2.72 21.78
N THR A 101 3.64 -4.04 21.88
CA THR A 101 3.47 -4.69 23.19
C THR A 101 4.73 -4.56 24.02
N ALA A 102 4.59 -4.35 25.34
CA ALA A 102 5.74 -4.23 26.26
C ALA A 102 6.70 -5.43 26.15
N LYS A 103 6.15 -6.63 25.94
CA LYS A 103 6.91 -7.86 25.69
C LYS A 103 7.84 -7.77 24.47
N THR A 104 7.47 -7.02 23.44
CA THR A 104 8.32 -6.80 22.25
C THR A 104 9.47 -5.84 22.57
N LEU A 105 9.21 -4.81 23.37
CA LEU A 105 10.23 -3.85 23.80
C LEU A 105 11.29 -4.56 24.68
N ASP A 106 10.83 -5.38 25.63
CA ASP A 106 11.72 -6.14 26.50
C ASP A 106 12.56 -7.17 25.72
N ALA A 107 11.99 -7.79 24.69
CA ALA A 107 12.71 -8.71 23.81
C ALA A 107 13.83 -7.99 23.04
N VAL A 108 13.52 -6.81 22.46
CA VAL A 108 14.51 -5.99 21.74
C VAL A 108 15.62 -5.51 22.67
N VAL A 109 15.27 -5.04 23.87
CA VAL A 109 16.27 -4.61 24.86
C VAL A 109 17.17 -5.77 25.24
N SER A 110 16.60 -6.96 25.48
CA SER A 110 17.37 -8.15 25.82
C SER A 110 18.36 -8.53 24.72
N GLU A 111 17.94 -8.53 23.45
CA GLU A 111 18.85 -8.81 22.32
C GLU A 111 19.97 -7.77 22.19
N VAL A 112 19.68 -6.48 22.39
CA VAL A 112 20.68 -5.42 22.36
C VAL A 112 21.71 -5.58 23.48
N LEU A 113 21.28 -5.96 24.69
CA LEU A 113 22.19 -6.20 25.82
C LEU A 113 23.13 -7.37 25.57
N GLU A 114 22.65 -8.46 24.99
CA GLU A 114 23.48 -9.60 24.62
C GLU A 114 24.52 -9.22 23.56
N ALA A 115 24.13 -8.44 22.56
CA ALA A 115 25.06 -7.94 21.54
C ALA A 115 26.14 -7.02 22.14
N ILE A 116 25.78 -6.14 23.10
CA ILE A 116 26.73 -5.26 23.78
C ILE A 116 27.73 -6.09 24.59
N ARG A 117 27.27 -7.05 25.40
CA ARG A 117 28.15 -7.91 26.19
C ARG A 117 29.13 -8.70 25.35
N ALA A 118 28.69 -9.18 24.18
CA ALA A 118 29.54 -9.94 23.28
C ALA A 118 30.65 -9.10 22.61
N ASN A 119 30.45 -7.78 22.46
CA ASN A 119 31.32 -6.94 21.64
C ASN A 119 32.02 -5.81 22.41
N VAL A 120 31.58 -5.48 23.63
CA VAL A 120 32.19 -4.45 24.47
C VAL A 120 33.08 -5.12 25.52
N PRO A 121 34.40 -4.88 25.52
CA PRO A 121 35.30 -5.48 26.48
C PRO A 121 35.13 -4.87 27.88
N ASP A 122 35.14 -5.72 28.91
CA ASP A 122 35.07 -5.30 30.33
C ASP A 122 36.31 -4.51 30.79
N PHE A 123 37.40 -4.60 30.04
CA PHE A 123 38.66 -3.92 30.33
C PHE A 123 39.19 -3.21 29.09
N CYS A 124 39.76 -2.04 29.31
CA CYS A 124 40.37 -1.26 28.24
C CYS A 124 41.55 -2.06 27.66
N PRO A 125 41.58 -2.34 26.35
CA PRO A 125 42.63 -3.13 25.73
C PRO A 125 44.01 -2.45 25.80
N HIS A 126 44.06 -1.14 26.04
CA HIS A 126 45.30 -0.36 26.10
C HIS A 126 45.92 -0.32 27.51
N CYS A 127 45.11 -0.13 28.56
CA CYS A 127 45.60 0.08 29.93
C CYS A 127 45.08 -0.92 30.97
N LYS A 128 44.25 -1.89 30.56
CA LYS A 128 43.60 -2.90 31.43
C LYS A 128 42.75 -2.33 32.56
N THR A 129 42.43 -1.04 32.53
CA THR A 129 41.46 -0.42 33.44
C THR A 129 40.08 -1.00 33.16
N ALA A 130 39.33 -1.34 34.23
CA ALA A 130 37.96 -1.79 34.10
C ALA A 130 37.11 -0.70 33.42
N MET A 131 36.36 -1.09 32.40
CA MET A 131 35.45 -0.22 31.68
C MET A 131 34.02 -0.56 32.13
N ASP A 132 33.38 0.35 32.87
CA ASP A 132 31.99 0.16 33.31
C ASP A 132 30.97 0.49 32.20
N ILE A 133 31.33 0.23 30.93
CA ILE A 133 30.55 0.67 29.76
C ILE A 133 29.33 -0.21 29.56
N ALA A 134 29.50 -1.54 29.57
CA ALA A 134 28.38 -2.46 29.38
C ALA A 134 27.32 -2.32 30.50
N PRO A 135 27.68 -2.21 31.79
CA PRO A 135 26.71 -1.99 32.87
C PRO A 135 26.05 -0.60 32.82
N ALA A 136 26.77 0.45 32.40
CA ALA A 136 26.20 1.78 32.24
C ALA A 136 25.15 1.82 31.11
N ILE A 137 25.48 1.28 29.93
CA ILE A 137 24.54 1.21 28.80
C ILE A 137 23.33 0.34 29.15
N ALA A 138 23.55 -0.77 29.87
CA ALA A 138 22.46 -1.64 30.30
C ALA A 138 21.44 -0.93 31.19
N ARG A 139 21.92 -0.10 32.12
CA ARG A 139 21.08 0.71 33.00
C ARG A 139 20.26 1.73 32.20
N GLU A 140 20.91 2.45 31.28
CA GLU A 140 20.22 3.44 30.44
C GLU A 140 19.14 2.81 29.54
N LEU A 141 19.42 1.65 28.94
CA LEU A 141 18.45 0.92 28.11
C LEU A 141 17.24 0.45 28.92
N MET A 142 17.46 -0.08 30.12
CA MET A 142 16.37 -0.49 31.01
C MET A 142 15.55 0.72 31.50
N ASP A 143 16.20 1.83 31.86
CA ASP A 143 15.51 3.06 32.26
C ASP A 143 14.72 3.69 31.10
N MET A 144 15.22 3.58 29.86
CA MET A 144 14.45 3.96 28.68
C MET A 144 13.24 3.04 28.46
N SER A 145 13.41 1.72 28.59
CA SER A 145 12.30 0.75 28.49
C SER A 145 11.19 1.06 29.51
N ALA A 146 11.56 1.34 30.76
CA ALA A 146 10.63 1.68 31.82
C ALA A 146 9.91 3.02 31.57
N ARG A 147 10.64 4.05 31.10
CA ARG A 147 10.04 5.35 30.74
C ARG A 147 9.04 5.24 29.59
N LEU A 148 9.38 4.51 28.53
CA LEU A 148 8.50 4.28 27.39
C LEU A 148 7.26 3.46 27.79
N SER A 149 7.44 2.49 28.69
CA SER A 149 6.33 1.69 29.24
C SER A 149 5.39 2.51 30.14
N ASN A 150 5.92 3.45 30.92
CA ASN A 150 5.12 4.30 31.82
C ASN A 150 4.45 5.47 31.10
N ALA A 151 5.12 6.13 30.15
CA ALA A 151 4.51 7.16 29.29
C ALA A 151 3.28 6.64 28.52
N ARG A 152 3.19 5.31 28.30
CA ARG A 152 2.00 4.64 27.75
C ARG A 152 0.81 4.61 28.73
N LYS A 153 1.04 4.46 30.04
CA LYS A 153 -0.05 4.39 31.04
C LYS A 153 -0.80 5.71 31.14
N ASP A 154 -0.09 6.84 31.03
CA ASP A 154 -0.67 8.18 31.14
C ASP A 154 -1.48 8.59 29.89
N GLN A 155 -1.22 7.98 28.73
CA GLN A 155 -1.99 8.19 27.49
C GLN A 155 -3.23 7.30 27.33
N VAL A 156 -3.52 6.47 28.34
CA VAL A 156 -4.65 5.51 28.35
C VAL A 156 -5.68 5.86 29.45
N ALA A 157 -5.39 6.85 30.29
CA ALA A 157 -6.41 7.45 31.16
C ALA A 157 -7.36 8.33 30.30
N PRO A 158 -8.68 8.28 30.56
CA PRO A 158 -9.71 8.86 29.69
C PRO A 158 -9.62 10.39 29.55
#